data_AF-A0AAD7UCW4-F1
#
_entry.id   AF-A0AAD7UCW4-F1
#
_cell.length_a   1.000
_cell.length_b   1.000
_cell.length_c   1.000
_cell.angle_alpha   90.00
_cell.angle_beta   90.00
_cell.angle_gamma   90.00
#
_symmetry.space_group_name_H-M   'P 1'
#
loop_
_entity.id
_entity.type
_entity.pdbx_description
1 polymer ?
#
loop_
_entity_poly.entity_id
_entity_poly.type
_entity_poly.pdbx_seq_one_letter_code
_entity_poly.pdbx_strand_id
1 'polypeptide(L)'
;MIFFVITVACASRLVANSRPVFDNDDSGRTDYRYNIQPYSVYDMTRWLVTTTEDDKDNDPWRNRHTFFRFAYPFSIKLWAATVFSTAVTAFAYWYIEREGAFDSAHKATLQVAAAGGLEPTTVSSKVLRASWALATCIIISSYTANLAAVLVSESKTSARFSDIEDAIDQGAKIYVHRGYGTESLFDSIPEYPPHLKVSTTDEFTDVYNGVCDAVLTDRWTFELAYRSATYTLSCHIARVGEEIAHADGGWVVYADYRH
;
A
#
# COMPACT_ATOMS: atom_id res chain seq x y z
N MET A 1 17.88 21.80 -5.06
CA MET A 1 17.21 21.69 -3.74
C MET A 1 16.04 20.69 -3.70
N ILE A 2 15.61 20.12 -4.84
CA ILE A 2 14.54 19.11 -4.92
C ILE A 2 15.07 17.66 -4.78
N PHE A 3 16.36 17.43 -5.02
CA PHE A 3 16.98 16.10 -4.93
C PHE A 3 17.25 15.59 -3.50
N PHE A 4 17.10 16.41 -2.46
CA PHE A 4 17.44 16.01 -1.09
C PHE A 4 16.25 15.41 -0.31
N VAL A 5 15.02 15.56 -0.81
CA VAL A 5 13.80 15.13 -0.10
C VAL A 5 13.43 13.67 -0.41
N ILE A 6 13.84 13.14 -1.56
CA ILE A 6 13.42 11.80 -2.01
C ILE A 6 14.19 10.68 -1.28
N THR A 7 15.44 10.92 -0.85
CA THR A 7 16.26 9.88 -0.22
C THR A 7 15.88 9.57 1.23
N VAL A 8 15.17 10.47 1.93
CA VAL A 8 14.83 10.29 3.36
C VAL A 8 13.52 9.51 3.56
N ALA A 9 12.63 9.48 2.56
CA ALA A 9 11.30 8.87 2.71
C ALA A 9 11.32 7.33 2.76
N CYS A 10 12.28 6.67 2.11
CA CYS A 10 12.34 5.20 2.08
C CYS A 10 12.95 4.60 3.37
N ALA A 11 13.92 5.28 3.98
CA ALA A 11 14.53 4.84 5.24
C ALA A 11 13.62 5.02 6.46
N SER A 12 12.67 5.96 6.39
CA SER A 12 11.83 6.34 7.52
C SER A 12 10.67 5.36 7.80
N ARG A 13 10.27 4.53 6.81
CA ARG A 13 9.13 3.61 6.95
C ARG A 13 9.49 2.22 7.48
N LEU A 14 10.78 1.85 7.48
CA LEU A 14 11.23 0.57 8.03
C LEU A 14 11.43 0.59 9.56
N VAL A 15 11.38 1.76 10.20
CA VAL A 15 11.63 1.91 11.65
C VAL A 15 10.35 2.17 12.46
N ALA A 16 9.19 2.32 11.80
CA ALA A 16 7.99 2.83 12.45
C ALA A 16 7.07 1.78 13.09
N ASN A 17 7.23 0.47 12.83
CA ASN A 17 6.23 -0.53 13.26
C ASN A 17 6.71 -1.58 14.27
N SER A 18 7.78 -1.29 15.00
CA SER A 18 8.18 -2.08 16.17
C SER A 18 8.73 -1.14 17.24
N ARG A 19 7.89 -0.22 17.73
CA ARG A 19 8.19 0.46 18.98
C ARG A 19 7.66 -0.41 20.11
N PRO A 20 8.52 -1.04 20.92
CA PRO A 20 8.06 -1.64 22.17
C PRO A 20 7.39 -0.53 23.00
N VAL A 21 6.24 -0.84 23.59
CA VAL A 21 5.55 0.04 24.53
C VAL A 21 6.47 0.16 25.75
N PHE A 22 7.05 1.34 25.95
CA PHE A 22 7.85 1.65 27.13
C PHE A 22 6.93 2.23 28.20
N ASP A 23 6.57 1.41 29.18
CA ASP A 23 6.03 1.93 30.45
C ASP A 23 7.21 2.51 31.25
N ASN A 24 7.22 3.83 31.39
CA ASN A 24 8.14 4.53 32.26
C ASN A 24 7.58 4.51 33.68
N ASP A 25 8.09 3.62 34.52
CA ASP A 25 7.90 3.69 35.96
C ASP A 25 8.98 4.61 36.57
N ASP A 26 8.59 5.55 37.43
CA ASP A 26 9.36 6.71 37.93
C ASP A 26 10.54 6.35 38.88
N SER A 27 10.97 5.09 38.89
CA SER A 27 11.93 4.58 39.88
C SER A 27 13.41 4.76 39.50
N GLY A 28 13.73 5.45 38.40
CA GLY A 28 15.11 5.84 38.03
C GLY A 28 16.08 4.65 37.87
N ARG A 29 15.55 3.44 37.76
CA ARG A 29 16.30 2.20 37.64
C ARG A 29 15.87 1.53 36.35
N THR A 30 16.67 1.70 35.30
CA THR A 30 16.55 0.92 34.06
C THR A 30 17.01 -0.51 34.32
N ASP A 31 16.18 -1.23 35.07
CA ASP A 31 16.30 -2.68 35.21
C ASP A 31 15.80 -3.27 33.88
N TYR A 32 16.73 -3.76 33.05
CA TYR A 32 16.38 -4.58 31.89
C TYR A 32 15.88 -5.95 32.38
N ARG A 33 14.79 -5.94 33.15
CA ARG A 33 13.94 -7.11 33.26
C ARG A 33 13.23 -7.21 31.93
N TYR A 34 13.82 -7.96 31.01
CA TYR A 34 12.98 -8.76 30.15
C TYR A 34 12.01 -9.46 31.11
N ASN A 35 10.75 -9.04 31.10
CA ASN A 35 9.69 -9.77 31.74
C ASN A 35 9.51 -11.02 30.87
N ILE A 36 10.51 -11.90 30.93
CA ILE A 36 10.47 -13.25 30.39
C ILE A 36 9.48 -13.92 31.32
N GLN A 37 8.18 -13.72 31.05
CA GLN A 37 7.24 -14.74 31.43
C GLN A 37 7.84 -16.04 30.88
N PRO A 38 8.09 -17.05 31.72
CA PRO A 38 8.79 -18.28 31.30
C PRO A 38 8.06 -19.02 30.18
N TYR A 39 6.85 -18.57 29.84
CA TYR A 39 6.08 -18.92 28.67
C TYR A 39 6.03 -17.68 27.77
N SER A 40 6.95 -17.55 26.81
CA SER A 40 6.74 -16.57 25.75
C SER A 40 5.52 -17.02 24.97
N VAL A 41 4.41 -16.31 25.15
CA VAL A 41 3.21 -16.53 24.35
C VAL A 41 3.56 -16.06 22.93
N TYR A 42 3.64 -17.01 22.01
CA TYR A 42 3.71 -16.68 20.59
C TYR A 42 2.29 -16.52 20.09
N ASP A 43 2.09 -15.44 19.35
CA ASP A 43 0.85 -15.17 18.64
C ASP A 43 0.67 -16.22 17.53
N MET A 44 -0.26 -17.16 17.76
CA MET A 44 -0.67 -18.20 16.81
C MET A 44 -1.97 -17.79 16.10
N THR A 45 -2.26 -16.49 16.01
CA THR A 45 -3.39 -15.98 15.26
C THR A 45 -3.38 -16.49 13.84
N ARG A 46 -4.55 -16.88 13.35
CA ARG A 46 -4.72 -17.54 12.06
C ARG A 46 -5.16 -16.57 11.00
N TRP A 47 -4.50 -16.67 9.85
CA TRP A 47 -4.75 -15.83 8.69
C TRP A 47 -5.00 -16.69 7.45
N LEU A 48 -5.86 -16.17 6.58
CA LEU A 48 -5.99 -16.69 5.23
C LEU A 48 -4.88 -16.10 4.36
N VAL A 49 -4.17 -16.96 3.65
CA VAL A 49 -3.09 -16.59 2.73
C VAL A 49 -3.48 -17.11 1.35
N THR A 50 -3.53 -16.22 0.38
CA THR A 50 -3.84 -16.58 -1.01
C THR A 50 -2.69 -16.21 -1.92
N THR A 51 -2.67 -16.78 -3.13
CA THR A 51 -1.88 -16.15 -4.18
C THR A 51 -2.50 -14.81 -4.54
N THR A 52 -1.69 -13.76 -4.57
CA THR A 52 -2.04 -12.55 -5.29
C THR A 52 -2.04 -12.89 -6.77
N GLU A 53 -3.16 -12.66 -7.42
CA GLU A 53 -3.23 -12.79 -8.86
C GLU A 53 -2.40 -11.62 -9.40
N ASP A 54 -1.20 -11.95 -9.89
CA ASP A 54 -0.45 -11.02 -10.71
C ASP A 54 -1.34 -10.83 -11.94
N ASP A 55 -2.13 -9.76 -11.95
CA ASP A 55 -3.02 -9.34 -13.03
C ASP A 55 -2.17 -8.94 -14.26
N LYS A 56 -1.18 -9.75 -14.64
CA LYS A 56 -0.11 -9.39 -15.56
C LYS A 56 -0.39 -9.80 -16.99
N ASP A 57 -1.30 -10.74 -17.25
CA ASP A 57 -1.33 -11.40 -18.56
C ASP A 57 -2.56 -11.24 -19.45
N ASN A 58 -3.68 -10.61 -19.02
CA ASN A 58 -4.89 -10.65 -19.86
C ASN A 58 -5.61 -9.34 -20.18
N ASP A 59 -5.09 -8.15 -19.82
CA ASP A 59 -5.70 -6.89 -20.29
C ASP A 59 -4.85 -6.17 -21.38
N PRO A 60 -5.15 -6.36 -22.68
CA PRO A 60 -4.48 -5.67 -23.78
C PRO A 60 -4.73 -4.14 -23.76
N TRP A 61 -5.69 -3.65 -22.98
CA TRP A 61 -5.95 -2.21 -22.83
C TRP A 61 -5.07 -1.54 -21.77
N ARG A 62 -4.43 -2.31 -20.88
CA ARG A 62 -3.56 -1.77 -19.83
C ARG A 62 -2.44 -0.88 -20.36
N ASN A 63 -1.88 -1.24 -21.51
CA ASN A 63 -0.78 -0.48 -22.14
C ASN A 63 -1.18 0.92 -22.64
N ARG A 64 -2.46 1.18 -22.95
CA ARG A 64 -2.92 2.53 -23.32
C ARG A 64 -3.12 3.42 -22.09
N HIS A 65 -3.45 2.83 -20.95
CA HIS A 65 -3.59 3.58 -19.69
C HIS A 65 -2.24 3.90 -19.05
N THR A 66 -1.18 3.14 -19.33
CA THR A 66 0.17 3.41 -18.79
C THR A 66 0.71 4.77 -19.23
N PHE A 67 0.48 5.18 -20.48
CA PHE A 67 0.99 6.47 -20.99
C PHE A 67 0.37 7.66 -20.26
N PHE A 68 -0.92 7.61 -19.92
CA PHE A 68 -1.63 8.69 -19.23
C PHE A 68 -1.73 8.49 -17.71
N ARG A 69 -0.97 7.55 -17.11
CA ARG A 69 -0.92 7.39 -15.65
C ARG A 69 -0.49 8.67 -14.94
N PHE A 70 0.34 9.51 -15.56
CA PHE A 70 0.71 10.80 -15.01
C PHE A 70 -0.50 11.75 -14.83
N ALA A 71 -1.58 11.60 -15.61
CA ALA A 71 -2.77 12.44 -15.49
C ALA A 71 -3.76 11.95 -14.42
N TYR A 72 -3.60 10.71 -13.93
CA TYR A 72 -4.45 10.07 -12.91
C TYR A 72 -4.56 10.79 -11.55
N PRO A 73 -3.50 11.41 -10.97
CA PRO A 73 -3.59 11.97 -9.63
C PRO A 73 -4.57 13.15 -9.52
N PHE A 74 -4.99 13.74 -10.65
CA PHE A 74 -6.00 14.79 -10.70
C PHE A 74 -7.25 14.35 -11.43
N SER A 75 -8.41 14.67 -10.84
CA SER A 75 -9.69 14.48 -11.52
C SER A 75 -9.78 15.35 -12.78
N ILE A 76 -10.57 14.89 -13.75
CA ILE A 76 -10.84 15.66 -14.98
C ILE A 76 -11.40 17.07 -14.68
N LYS A 77 -12.13 17.23 -13.58
CA LYS A 77 -12.66 18.52 -13.11
C LYS A 77 -11.54 19.49 -12.74
N LEU A 78 -10.47 19.00 -12.08
CA LEU A 78 -9.31 19.81 -11.71
C LEU A 78 -8.47 20.19 -12.93
N TRP A 79 -8.32 19.29 -13.90
CA TRP A 79 -7.68 19.59 -15.17
C TRP A 79 -8.42 20.70 -15.93
N ALA A 80 -9.75 20.58 -16.04
CA ALA A 80 -10.57 21.60 -16.66
C ALA A 80 -10.48 22.96 -15.92
N ALA A 81 -10.48 22.95 -14.58
CA ALA A 81 -10.30 24.16 -13.78
C ALA A 81 -8.92 24.80 -13.97
N THR A 82 -7.85 24.01 -14.09
CA THR A 82 -6.48 24.49 -14.37
C THR A 82 -6.38 25.12 -15.76
N VAL A 83 -6.96 24.49 -16.79
CA VAL A 83 -7.01 25.05 -18.14
C VAL A 83 -7.83 26.33 -18.17
N PHE A 84 -8.99 26.34 -17.53
CA PHE A 84 -9.86 27.51 -17.46
C PHE A 84 -9.20 28.69 -16.73
N SER A 85 -8.60 28.46 -15.57
CA SER A 85 -7.87 29.51 -14.83
C SER A 85 -6.66 30.05 -15.61
N THR A 86 -5.97 29.20 -16.36
CA THR A 86 -4.88 29.63 -17.25
C THR A 86 -5.41 30.52 -18.37
N ALA A 87 -6.54 30.16 -18.99
CA ALA A 87 -7.18 30.96 -20.03
C ALA A 87 -7.67 32.32 -19.49
N VAL A 88 -8.28 32.35 -18.30
CA VAL A 88 -8.69 33.60 -17.63
C VAL A 88 -7.49 34.49 -17.34
N THR A 89 -6.38 33.90 -16.88
CA THR A 89 -5.15 34.65 -16.59
C THR A 89 -4.51 35.19 -17.87
N ALA A 90 -4.46 34.40 -18.94
CA ALA A 90 -4.00 34.85 -20.25
C ALA A 90 -4.85 36.02 -20.78
N PHE A 91 -6.17 35.94 -20.63
CA PHE A 91 -7.09 37.01 -21.00
C PHE A 91 -6.87 38.28 -20.16
N ALA A 92 -6.64 38.14 -18.84
CA ALA A 92 -6.33 39.27 -17.98
C ALA A 92 -5.01 39.95 -18.38
N TYR A 93 -3.97 39.19 -18.71
CA TYR A 93 -2.71 39.74 -19.23
C TYR A 93 -2.91 40.47 -20.55
N TRP A 94 -3.63 39.85 -21.49
CA TRP A 94 -3.97 40.45 -22.77
C TRP A 94 -4.70 41.79 -22.58
N TYR A 95 -5.65 41.84 -21.66
CA TYR A 95 -6.42 43.05 -21.37
C TYR A 95 -5.57 44.17 -20.74
N ILE A 96 -4.66 43.83 -19.83
CA ILE A 96 -3.82 44.81 -19.10
C ILE A 96 -2.70 45.37 -19.98
N GLU A 97 -1.95 44.51 -20.68
CA GLU A 97 -0.78 44.94 -21.46
C GLU A 97 -1.14 45.31 -22.91
N ARG A 98 -2.37 44.99 -23.38
CA ARG A 98 -2.85 45.22 -24.76
C ARG A 98 -1.92 44.67 -25.85
N GLU A 99 -1.17 43.62 -25.53
CA GLU A 99 -0.33 42.91 -26.50
C GLU A 99 -1.18 42.02 -27.42
N GLY A 100 -0.55 41.36 -28.40
CA GLY A 100 -1.23 40.36 -29.23
C GLY A 100 -1.73 39.18 -28.39
N ALA A 101 -2.96 38.74 -28.61
CA ALA A 101 -3.59 37.66 -27.84
C ALA A 101 -2.77 36.36 -27.82
N PHE A 102 -2.11 36.02 -28.93
CA PHE A 102 -1.24 34.84 -29.02
C PHE A 102 0.01 34.96 -28.15
N ASP A 103 0.60 36.16 -28.06
CA ASP A 103 1.80 36.38 -27.27
C ASP A 103 1.47 36.31 -25.78
N SER A 104 0.35 36.92 -25.37
CA SER A 104 -0.16 36.81 -23.99
C SER A 104 -0.53 35.37 -23.60
N ALA A 105 -1.13 34.60 -24.52
CA ALA A 105 -1.44 33.19 -24.28
C ALA A 105 -0.17 32.34 -24.13
N HIS A 106 0.80 32.49 -25.04
CA HIS A 106 2.07 31.79 -24.98
C HIS A 106 2.83 32.08 -23.67
N LYS A 107 2.87 33.36 -23.29
CA LYS A 107 3.44 33.86 -22.03
C LYS A 107 2.78 33.22 -20.80
N ALA A 108 1.44 33.15 -20.77
CA ALA A 108 0.71 32.50 -19.68
C ALA A 108 0.96 30.99 -19.61
N THR A 109 1.02 30.30 -20.75
CA THR A 109 1.33 28.87 -20.82
C THR A 109 2.76 28.57 -20.35
N LEU A 110 3.75 29.38 -20.74
CA LEU A 110 5.12 29.25 -20.26
C LEU A 110 5.22 29.41 -18.73
N GLN A 111 4.39 30.25 -18.14
CA GLN A 111 4.36 30.43 -16.69
C GLN A 111 3.82 29.19 -15.95
N VAL A 112 2.86 28.47 -16.53
CA VAL A 112 2.38 27.17 -16.01
C VAL A 112 3.47 26.10 -16.11
N ALA A 113 4.25 26.11 -17.19
CA ALA A 113 5.41 25.22 -17.37
C ALA A 113 6.62 25.59 -16.50
N ALA A 114 6.51 26.64 -15.65
CA ALA A 114 7.59 27.20 -14.85
C ALA A 114 8.83 27.64 -15.67
N ALA A 115 8.69 27.84 -16.97
CA ALA A 115 9.77 28.17 -17.90
C ALA A 115 10.04 29.68 -17.97
N GLY A 116 10.09 30.35 -16.82
CA GLY A 116 10.03 31.81 -16.64
C GLY A 116 10.69 32.66 -17.75
N GLY A 117 9.91 33.56 -18.33
CA GLY A 117 10.36 34.49 -19.37
C GLY A 117 9.49 35.73 -19.53
N LEU A 118 8.73 36.09 -18.49
CA LEU A 118 7.87 37.28 -18.51
C LEU A 118 8.62 38.45 -17.89
N GLU A 119 8.59 39.60 -18.53
CA GLU A 119 9.04 40.85 -17.93
C GLU A 119 7.92 41.89 -18.05
N PRO A 120 6.88 41.76 -17.20
CA PRO A 120 5.75 42.68 -17.22
C PRO A 120 6.21 44.12 -16.99
N THR A 121 5.72 45.03 -17.84
CA THR A 121 6.09 46.45 -17.75
C THR A 121 5.30 47.16 -16.66
N THR A 122 4.00 46.84 -16.51
CA THR A 122 3.09 47.50 -15.57
C THR A 122 3.18 46.93 -14.15
N VAL A 123 2.92 47.76 -13.13
CA VAL A 123 2.94 47.33 -11.72
C VAL A 123 1.81 46.33 -11.42
N SER A 124 0.64 46.53 -12.04
CA SER A 124 -0.51 45.63 -11.92
C SER A 124 -0.21 44.24 -12.46
N SER A 125 0.44 44.13 -13.63
CA SER A 125 0.80 42.82 -14.19
C SER A 125 1.92 42.14 -13.41
N LYS A 126 2.83 42.89 -12.76
CA LYS A 126 3.80 42.32 -11.81
C LYS A 126 3.13 41.65 -10.60
N VAL A 127 2.10 42.27 -10.03
CA VAL A 127 1.33 41.69 -8.92
C VAL A 127 0.54 40.45 -9.39
N LEU A 128 -0.13 40.54 -10.54
CA LEU A 128 -0.84 39.41 -11.15
C LEU A 128 0.12 38.23 -11.42
N ARG A 129 1.33 38.52 -11.89
CA ARG A 129 2.36 37.50 -12.11
C ARG A 129 2.76 36.81 -10.84
N ALA A 130 3.00 37.58 -9.78
CA ALA A 130 3.41 37.03 -8.49
C ALA A 130 2.32 36.14 -7.89
N SER A 131 1.05 36.57 -7.94
CA SER A 131 -0.07 35.77 -7.44
C SER A 131 -0.30 34.50 -8.28
N TRP A 132 -0.21 34.60 -9.61
CA TRP A 132 -0.33 33.44 -10.49
C TRP A 132 0.84 32.45 -10.32
N ALA A 133 2.07 32.95 -10.17
CA ALA A 133 3.23 32.11 -9.88
C ALA A 133 3.09 31.35 -8.55
N LEU A 134 2.51 32.00 -7.53
CA LEU A 134 2.20 31.34 -6.26
C LEU A 134 1.14 30.24 -6.45
N ALA A 135 0.07 30.53 -7.20
CA ALA A 135 -0.99 29.57 -7.48
C ALA A 135 -0.48 28.34 -8.25
N THR A 136 0.33 28.54 -9.31
CA THR A 136 0.93 27.43 -10.07
C THR A 136 1.88 26.60 -9.22
N CYS A 137 2.67 27.24 -8.34
CA CYS A 137 3.53 26.54 -7.39
C CYS A 137 2.72 25.61 -6.46
N ILE A 138 1.58 26.07 -5.95
CA ILE A 138 0.68 25.26 -5.13
C ILE A 138 0.13 24.08 -5.94
N ILE A 139 -0.38 24.32 -7.16
CA ILE A 139 -0.94 23.28 -8.03
C ILE A 139 0.11 22.19 -8.32
N ILE A 140 1.34 22.57 -8.69
CA ILE A 140 2.43 21.63 -8.98
C ILE A 140 2.84 20.86 -7.72
N SER A 141 2.89 21.53 -6.57
CA SER A 141 3.22 20.88 -5.29
C SER A 141 2.17 19.85 -4.88
N SER A 142 0.89 20.17 -5.00
CA SER A 142 -0.20 19.22 -4.74
C SER A 142 -0.21 18.06 -5.74
N TYR A 143 0.09 18.33 -7.01
CA TYR A 143 0.21 17.29 -8.04
C TYR A 143 1.33 16.31 -7.70
N THR A 144 2.51 16.80 -7.36
CA THR A 144 3.66 15.94 -7.02
C THR A 144 3.45 15.16 -5.72
N ALA A 145 2.78 15.74 -4.73
CA ALA A 145 2.39 15.05 -3.50
C ALA A 145 1.39 13.90 -3.78
N ASN A 146 0.36 14.15 -4.58
CA ASN A 146 -0.64 13.13 -4.93
C ASN A 146 -0.02 12.03 -5.80
N LEU A 147 0.82 12.40 -6.77
CA LEU A 147 1.55 11.43 -7.58
C LEU A 147 2.44 10.53 -6.72
N ALA A 148 3.16 11.11 -5.75
CA ALA A 148 3.98 10.32 -4.82
C ALA A 148 3.12 9.36 -3.98
N ALA A 149 1.95 9.80 -3.51
CA ALA A 149 1.02 8.93 -2.78
C ALA A 149 0.51 7.77 -3.65
N VAL A 150 0.21 8.01 -4.93
CA VAL A 150 -0.19 6.95 -5.88
C VAL A 150 0.96 5.97 -6.11
N LEU A 151 2.18 6.46 -6.39
CA LEU A 151 3.35 5.60 -6.61
C LEU A 151 3.70 4.74 -5.38
N VAL A 152 3.42 5.23 -4.18
CA VAL A 152 3.63 4.48 -2.93
C VAL A 152 2.46 3.53 -2.61
N SER A 153 1.27 3.75 -3.17
CA SER A 153 0.08 2.92 -2.91
C SER A 153 -0.18 1.83 -3.95
N GLU A 154 0.48 1.87 -5.11
CA GLU A 154 0.37 0.84 -6.17
C GLU A 154 0.89 -0.56 -5.75
N SER A 155 1.34 -0.78 -4.52
CA SER A 155 1.77 -2.10 -4.02
C SER A 155 0.68 -2.91 -3.31
N LYS A 156 -0.59 -2.48 -3.33
CA LYS A 156 -1.68 -3.35 -2.88
C LYS A 156 -2.02 -4.31 -4.00
N THR A 157 -1.28 -5.41 -4.10
CA THR A 157 -1.67 -6.51 -4.98
C THR A 157 -3.06 -6.96 -4.55
N SER A 158 -4.03 -6.91 -5.47
CA SER A 158 -5.38 -7.38 -5.19
C SER A 158 -5.30 -8.87 -4.95
N ALA A 159 -5.52 -9.28 -3.70
CA ALA A 159 -5.76 -10.67 -3.39
C ALA A 159 -7.02 -11.13 -4.14
N ARG A 160 -7.02 -12.41 -4.56
CA ARG A 160 -8.15 -13.03 -5.27
C ARG A 160 -9.45 -13.04 -4.45
N PHE A 161 -9.31 -13.07 -3.12
CA PHE A 161 -10.40 -13.08 -2.16
C PHE A 161 -10.24 -11.88 -1.23
N SER A 162 -11.34 -11.33 -0.71
CA SER A 162 -11.28 -10.29 0.33
C SER A 162 -11.25 -10.89 1.73
N ASP A 163 -12.00 -11.97 1.94
CA ASP A 163 -12.25 -12.61 3.23
C ASP A 163 -12.42 -14.13 3.04
N ILE A 164 -12.53 -14.87 4.15
CA ILE A 164 -12.68 -16.33 4.10
C ILE A 164 -14.05 -16.75 3.59
N GLU A 165 -15.11 -16.00 3.90
CA GLU A 165 -16.46 -16.23 3.41
C GLU A 165 -16.52 -16.07 1.89
N ASP A 166 -15.85 -15.06 1.35
CA ASP A 166 -15.73 -14.84 -0.10
C ASP A 166 -14.97 -16.00 -0.78
N ALA A 167 -13.90 -16.49 -0.16
CA ALA A 167 -13.19 -17.68 -0.66
C ALA A 167 -14.09 -18.93 -0.64
N ILE A 168 -14.91 -19.10 0.39
CA ILE A 168 -15.85 -20.22 0.51
C ILE A 168 -16.97 -20.12 -0.55
N ASP A 169 -17.58 -18.95 -0.71
CA ASP A 169 -18.67 -18.70 -1.66
C ASP A 169 -18.20 -18.90 -3.11
N GLN A 170 -16.94 -18.55 -3.40
CA GLN A 170 -16.30 -18.81 -4.69
C GLN A 170 -15.88 -20.28 -4.88
N GLY A 171 -16.04 -21.13 -3.87
CA GLY A 171 -15.66 -22.55 -3.93
C GLY A 171 -14.15 -22.78 -3.98
N ALA A 172 -13.37 -21.89 -3.37
CA ALA A 172 -11.92 -21.97 -3.32
C ALA A 172 -11.45 -23.23 -2.57
N LYS A 173 -10.37 -23.84 -3.05
CA LYS A 173 -9.71 -24.96 -2.36
C LYS A 173 -8.80 -24.39 -1.28
N ILE A 174 -9.22 -24.52 -0.02
CA ILE A 174 -8.48 -24.02 1.14
C ILE A 174 -7.70 -25.16 1.79
N TYR A 175 -6.39 -25.00 1.91
CA TYR A 175 -5.50 -26.03 2.47
C TYR A 175 -5.06 -25.69 3.89
N VAL A 176 -4.94 -26.72 4.73
CA VAL A 176 -4.40 -26.63 6.09
C VAL A 176 -3.23 -27.59 6.22
N HIS A 177 -2.16 -27.18 6.90
CA HIS A 177 -1.02 -28.05 7.13
C HIS A 177 -1.35 -29.18 8.11
N ARG A 178 -0.90 -30.39 7.77
CA ARG A 178 -1.17 -31.62 8.51
C ARG A 178 -0.47 -31.68 9.86
N GLY A 179 -1.20 -32.01 10.93
CA GLY A 179 -0.59 -32.22 12.26
C GLY A 179 -0.41 -30.94 13.08
N TYR A 180 -0.86 -29.78 12.58
CA TYR A 180 -1.10 -28.62 13.43
C TYR A 180 -2.46 -28.74 14.12
N GLY A 181 -2.62 -28.11 15.28
CA GLY A 181 -3.90 -28.03 16.00
C GLY A 181 -5.00 -27.24 15.26
N THR A 182 -4.72 -26.76 14.06
CA THR A 182 -5.70 -26.21 13.12
C THR A 182 -6.63 -27.30 12.61
N GLU A 183 -6.11 -28.48 12.26
CA GLU A 183 -6.88 -29.63 11.73
C GLU A 183 -8.07 -29.97 12.64
N SER A 184 -7.80 -30.18 13.93
CA SER A 184 -8.84 -30.51 14.91
C SER A 184 -9.84 -29.39 15.18
N LEU A 185 -9.47 -28.12 14.95
CA LEU A 185 -10.43 -27.02 15.12
C LEU A 185 -11.46 -27.05 14.00
N PHE A 186 -11.05 -27.32 12.76
CA PHE A 186 -11.99 -27.37 11.64
C PHE A 186 -12.90 -28.58 11.68
N ASP A 187 -12.43 -29.70 12.21
CA ASP A 187 -13.29 -30.85 12.50
C ASP A 187 -14.42 -30.50 13.48
N SER A 188 -14.21 -29.50 14.36
CA SER A 188 -15.17 -29.10 15.39
C SER A 188 -16.20 -28.06 14.94
N ILE A 189 -15.99 -27.39 13.79
CA ILE A 189 -16.90 -26.35 13.30
C ILE A 189 -17.72 -26.91 12.13
N PRO A 190 -18.98 -27.34 12.37
CA PRO A 190 -19.81 -28.01 11.37
C PRO A 190 -20.25 -27.11 10.20
N GLU A 191 -20.01 -25.80 10.30
CA GLU A 191 -20.36 -24.79 9.30
C GLU A 191 -19.27 -24.64 8.21
N TYR A 192 -18.04 -25.14 8.43
CA TYR A 192 -17.00 -25.09 7.41
C TYR A 192 -17.21 -26.17 6.34
N PRO A 193 -17.13 -25.81 5.04
CA PRO A 193 -17.51 -26.70 3.95
C PRO A 193 -16.48 -27.81 3.68
N PRO A 194 -16.86 -28.87 2.91
CA PRO A 194 -15.97 -29.96 2.46
C PRO A 194 -14.81 -29.53 1.54
N HIS A 195 -14.60 -28.23 1.35
CA HIS A 195 -13.56 -27.66 0.51
C HIS A 195 -12.21 -27.52 1.24
N LEU A 196 -12.22 -27.73 2.56
CA LEU A 196 -10.99 -27.82 3.35
C LEU A 196 -10.27 -29.14 3.06
N LYS A 197 -9.03 -29.07 2.59
CA LYS A 197 -8.19 -30.26 2.42
C LYS A 197 -6.93 -30.12 3.25
N VAL A 198 -6.50 -31.24 3.81
CA VAL A 198 -5.22 -31.30 4.51
C VAL A 198 -4.13 -31.43 3.46
N SER A 199 -3.16 -30.51 3.46
CA SER A 199 -2.00 -30.64 2.58
C SER A 199 -1.07 -31.73 3.10
N THR A 200 -0.54 -32.55 2.19
CA THR A 200 0.52 -33.52 2.47
C THR A 200 1.92 -32.96 2.27
N THR A 201 2.02 -31.79 1.66
CA THR A 201 3.23 -31.11 1.20
C THR A 201 3.34 -29.73 1.86
N ASP A 202 4.41 -28.99 1.56
CA ASP A 202 4.52 -27.58 1.98
C ASP A 202 3.37 -26.78 1.34
N GLU A 203 2.48 -26.29 2.19
CA GLU A 203 1.26 -25.59 1.84
C GLU A 203 1.53 -24.33 1.01
N PHE A 204 2.64 -23.63 1.24
CA PHE A 204 3.01 -22.45 0.46
C PHE A 204 3.46 -22.84 -0.95
N THR A 205 4.09 -24.00 -1.10
CA THR A 205 4.44 -24.54 -2.43
C THR A 205 3.18 -24.94 -3.20
N ASP A 206 2.16 -25.49 -2.53
CA ASP A 206 0.89 -25.85 -3.17
C ASP A 206 0.10 -24.63 -3.64
N VAL A 207 0.11 -23.54 -2.86
CA VAL A 207 -0.47 -22.24 -3.24
C VAL A 207 0.29 -21.68 -4.43
N TYR A 208 1.61 -21.67 -4.36
CA TYR A 208 2.47 -21.17 -5.43
C TYR A 208 2.29 -21.93 -6.75
N ASN A 209 2.12 -23.25 -6.68
CA ASN A 209 1.90 -24.10 -7.86
C ASN A 209 0.44 -24.08 -8.37
N GLY A 210 -0.47 -23.34 -7.71
CA GLY A 210 -1.88 -23.30 -8.05
C GLY A 210 -2.63 -24.61 -7.80
N VAL A 211 -2.10 -25.48 -6.92
CA VAL A 211 -2.77 -26.71 -6.48
C VAL A 211 -3.93 -26.38 -5.54
N CYS A 212 -3.72 -25.39 -4.67
CA CYS A 212 -4.74 -24.77 -3.84
C CYS A 212 -4.87 -23.28 -4.13
N ASP A 213 -6.06 -22.74 -3.88
CA ASP A 213 -6.36 -21.33 -4.11
C ASP A 213 -5.96 -20.48 -2.90
N ALA A 214 -6.11 -21.03 -1.69
CA ALA A 214 -5.71 -20.39 -0.45
C ALA A 214 -5.21 -21.42 0.58
N VAL A 215 -4.45 -20.93 1.54
CA VAL A 215 -3.95 -21.67 2.69
C VAL A 215 -4.33 -20.95 3.96
N LEU A 216 -4.75 -21.71 4.95
CA LEU A 216 -4.95 -21.22 6.29
C LEU A 216 -3.75 -21.61 7.15
N THR A 217 -3.04 -20.60 7.65
CA THR A 217 -1.82 -20.78 8.44
C THR A 217 -1.84 -19.83 9.64
N ASP A 218 -1.04 -20.13 10.65
CA ASP A 218 -0.74 -19.18 11.71
C ASP A 218 0.17 -18.04 11.19
N ARG A 219 0.09 -16.90 11.88
CA ARG A 219 0.84 -15.68 11.59
C ARG A 219 2.34 -15.93 11.56
N TRP A 220 2.87 -16.69 12.52
CA TRP A 220 4.30 -16.93 12.63
C TRP A 220 4.83 -17.72 11.43
N THR A 221 4.14 -18.79 11.05
CA THR A 221 4.45 -19.63 9.89
C THR A 221 4.36 -18.82 8.60
N PHE A 222 3.34 -17.95 8.46
CA PHE A 222 3.27 -17.00 7.33
C PHE A 222 4.45 -16.02 7.32
N GLU A 223 4.79 -15.39 8.45
CA GLU A 223 5.91 -14.45 8.52
C GLU A 223 7.25 -15.14 8.21
N LEU A 224 7.41 -16.40 8.62
CA LEU A 224 8.58 -17.21 8.31
C LEU A 224 8.65 -17.54 6.82
N ALA A 225 7.54 -17.99 6.23
CA ALA A 225 7.44 -18.27 4.81
C ALA A 225 7.67 -17.01 3.97
N TYR A 226 7.08 -15.88 4.36
CA TYR A 226 7.23 -14.58 3.71
C TYR A 226 8.68 -14.08 3.70
N ARG A 227 9.46 -14.40 4.75
CA ARG A 227 10.89 -14.08 4.84
C ARG A 227 11.79 -15.06 4.07
N SER A 228 11.27 -16.22 3.69
CA SER A 228 12.06 -17.23 3.00
C SER A 228 12.25 -16.86 1.53
N ALA A 229 13.51 -16.86 1.06
CA ALA A 229 13.86 -16.43 -0.30
C ALA A 229 13.09 -17.18 -1.39
N THR A 230 12.71 -18.44 -1.14
CA THR A 230 11.91 -19.29 -2.03
C THR A 230 10.56 -18.66 -2.40
N TYR A 231 9.89 -18.03 -1.43
CA TYR A 231 8.57 -17.45 -1.62
C TYR A 231 8.60 -15.91 -1.79
N THR A 232 9.65 -15.24 -1.30
CA THR A 232 9.77 -13.77 -1.39
C THR A 232 10.08 -13.28 -2.81
N LEU A 233 10.76 -14.08 -3.65
CA LEU A 233 11.23 -13.64 -4.98
C LEU A 233 10.09 -13.25 -5.93
N SER A 234 8.89 -13.76 -5.70
CA SER A 234 7.78 -13.64 -6.63
C SER A 234 6.63 -12.78 -6.11
N CYS A 235 6.66 -12.35 -4.84
CA CYS A 235 5.60 -11.55 -4.18
C CYS A 235 4.18 -12.11 -4.38
N HIS A 236 4.04 -13.40 -4.69
CA HIS A 236 2.77 -13.99 -5.05
C HIS A 236 1.91 -14.36 -3.85
N ILE A 237 2.39 -14.28 -2.61
CA ILE A 237 1.56 -14.61 -1.44
C ILE A 237 1.19 -13.34 -0.69
N ALA A 238 -0.09 -13.21 -0.33
CA ALA A 238 -0.55 -12.15 0.54
C ALA A 238 -1.56 -12.66 1.55
N ARG A 239 -1.58 -11.98 2.70
CA ARG A 239 -2.62 -12.13 3.71
C ARG A 239 -3.93 -11.53 3.20
N VAL A 240 -5.02 -12.24 3.44
CA VAL A 240 -6.39 -11.86 3.10
C VAL A 240 -7.24 -11.77 4.35
N GLY A 241 -8.13 -10.78 4.38
CA GLY A 241 -9.13 -10.63 5.44
C GLY A 241 -8.57 -10.26 6.81
N GLU A 242 -9.48 -10.36 7.78
CA GLU A 242 -9.20 -10.20 9.21
C GLU A 242 -8.73 -11.50 9.86
N GLU A 243 -8.43 -11.41 11.15
CA GLU A 243 -7.98 -12.54 11.96
C GLU A 243 -9.14 -13.51 12.19
N ILE A 244 -9.02 -14.73 11.67
CA ILE A 244 -10.12 -15.71 11.71
C ILE A 244 -10.30 -16.28 13.11
N ALA A 245 -9.17 -16.55 13.78
CA ALA A 245 -9.15 -17.01 15.16
C ALA A 245 -7.86 -16.55 15.81
N HIS A 246 -8.00 -15.96 17.00
CA HIS A 246 -6.89 -15.66 17.87
C HIS A 246 -6.55 -16.90 18.69
N ALA A 247 -5.29 -17.30 18.66
CA ALA A 247 -4.79 -18.39 19.47
C ALA A 247 -3.42 -18.00 20.03
N ASP A 248 -3.21 -18.32 21.29
CA ASP A 248 -1.98 -18.05 22.01
C ASP A 248 -1.25 -19.37 22.23
N GLY A 249 0.02 -19.43 21.82
CA GLY A 249 0.86 -20.61 21.97
C GLY A 249 1.93 -20.41 23.02
N GLY A 250 2.08 -21.37 23.94
CA GLY A 250 3.17 -21.39 24.92
C GLY A 250 4.11 -22.57 24.72
N TRP A 251 5.28 -22.51 25.33
CA TRP A 251 6.16 -23.66 25.45
C TRP A 251 5.54 -24.69 26.40
N VAL A 252 5.33 -25.91 25.93
CA VAL A 252 4.92 -27.03 26.78
C VAL A 252 6.17 -27.57 27.47
N VAL A 253 6.25 -27.48 28.80
CA VAL A 253 7.32 -28.15 29.55
C VAL A 253 6.91 -29.57 29.90
N TYR A 254 7.88 -30.44 30.18
CA TYR A 254 7.62 -31.84 30.55
C TYR A 254 6.64 -31.97 31.73
N ALA A 255 6.58 -30.98 32.62
CA ALA A 255 5.63 -30.94 33.72
C ALA A 255 4.17 -30.83 33.25
N ASP A 256 3.91 -30.13 32.14
CA ASP A 256 2.56 -29.94 31.59
C ASP A 256 2.06 -31.19 30.86
N TYR A 257 2.96 -31.96 30.24
CA TYR A 257 2.60 -33.20 29.51
C TYR A 257 2.14 -34.34 30.43
N ARG A 258 2.51 -34.29 31.72
CA ARG A 258 2.29 -35.41 32.66
C ARG A 258 0.94 -35.35 33.39
N HIS A 259 0.18 -34.27 33.21
CA HIS A 259 -1.14 -34.03 33.80
C HIS A 259 -2.22 -34.09 32.72
#